data_AF-A0A528MTS4-F1
#
_entry.id   AF-A0A528MTS4-F1
#
_cell.length_a   1.000
_cell.length_b   1.000
_cell.length_c   1.000
_cell.angle_alpha   90.00
_cell.angle_beta   90.00
_cell.angle_gamma   90.00
#
_symmetry.space_group_name_H-M   'P 1'
#
loop_
_entity.id
_entity.type
_entity.pdbx_description
1 polymer ?
#
loop_
_entity_poly.entity_id
_entity_poly.type
_entity_poly.pdbx_seq_one_letter_code
_entity_poly.pdbx_strand_id
1 'polypeptide(L)'
;MSVPTDKVDHLRSLGFSSEELYRIIAPCRTLARRKEHAEPLSPAESDRALRLERIAEQADRVFGNHEKAQRWLRSEIIALDGARPIDLLETETGAHVVFEELIRIDHGMFA
;
A
#
# COMPACT_ATOMS: atom_id res chain seq x y z
N MET A 1 2.83 -9.15 -15.54
CA MET A 1 1.74 -8.33 -16.12
C MET A 1 2.26 -6.92 -16.30
N SER A 2 1.89 -6.24 -17.38
CA SER A 2 2.22 -4.82 -17.59
C SER A 2 1.14 -3.98 -16.92
N VAL A 3 1.47 -3.27 -15.85
CA VAL A 3 0.53 -2.37 -15.16
C VAL A 3 0.69 -0.97 -15.75
N PRO A 4 -0.38 -0.32 -16.23
CA PRO A 4 -0.27 1.05 -16.73
C PRO A 4 -0.02 2.04 -15.57
N THR A 5 0.49 3.22 -15.91
CA THR A 5 0.86 4.25 -14.92
C THR A 5 -0.34 4.89 -14.22
N ASP A 6 -1.54 4.72 -14.78
CA ASP A 6 -2.83 5.08 -14.18
C ASP A 6 -3.07 4.40 -12.83
N LYS A 7 -2.47 3.23 -12.57
CA LYS A 7 -2.52 2.55 -11.27
C LYS A 7 -1.96 3.44 -10.15
N VAL A 8 -0.95 4.27 -10.42
CA VAL A 8 -0.40 5.21 -9.44
C VAL A 8 -1.44 6.28 -9.08
N ASP A 9 -2.23 6.73 -10.06
CA ASP A 9 -3.31 7.70 -9.82
C ASP A 9 -4.47 7.04 -9.06
N HIS A 10 -4.77 5.77 -9.33
CA HIS A 10 -5.74 5.02 -8.54
C HIS A 10 -5.32 4.88 -7.07
N LEU A 11 -4.05 4.58 -6.79
CA LEU A 11 -3.57 4.51 -5.41
C LEU A 11 -3.71 5.87 -4.67
N ARG A 12 -3.57 7.00 -5.36
CA ARG A 12 -3.88 8.31 -4.76
C ARG A 12 -5.35 8.42 -4.35
N SER A 13 -6.25 7.89 -5.17
CA SER A 13 -7.69 7.86 -4.86
C SER A 13 -8.02 6.96 -3.65
N LEU A 14 -7.18 5.96 -3.37
CA LEU A 14 -7.24 5.14 -2.16
C LEU A 14 -6.58 5.82 -0.94
N GLY A 15 -6.19 7.09 -1.04
CA GLY A 15 -5.67 7.86 0.10
C GLY A 15 -4.15 7.78 0.30
N PHE A 16 -3.38 7.14 -0.58
CA PHE A 16 -1.92 7.18 -0.51
C PHE A 16 -1.37 8.54 -0.97
N SER A 17 -0.47 9.11 -0.17
CA SER A 17 0.21 10.37 -0.49
C SER A 17 1.25 10.19 -1.59
N SER A 18 1.60 11.27 -2.29
CA SER A 18 2.70 11.27 -3.26
C SER A 18 3.99 10.72 -2.66
N GLU A 19 4.28 11.12 -1.42
CA GLU A 19 5.53 10.75 -0.75
C GLU A 19 5.60 9.24 -0.47
N GLU A 20 4.51 8.65 0.03
CA GLU A 20 4.42 7.20 0.25
C GLU A 20 4.59 6.44 -1.07
N LEU A 21 3.93 6.89 -2.14
CA LEU A 21 4.04 6.27 -3.47
C LEU A 21 5.47 6.38 -4.03
N TYR A 22 6.15 7.50 -3.82
CA TYR A 22 7.52 7.69 -4.29
C TYR A 22 8.52 6.84 -3.52
N ARG A 23 8.28 6.65 -2.23
CA ARG A 23 9.11 5.80 -1.37
C ARG A 23 8.93 4.33 -1.71
N ILE A 24 7.68 3.89 -1.85
CA ILE A 24 7.34 2.48 -1.96
C ILE A 24 7.41 1.99 -3.41
N ILE A 25 6.91 2.74 -4.40
CA ILE A 25 6.83 2.26 -5.79
C ILE A 25 8.11 2.59 -6.54
N ALA A 26 8.36 3.89 -6.75
CA ALA A 26 9.54 4.40 -7.44
C ALA A 26 9.64 5.93 -7.29
N PRO A 27 10.86 6.51 -7.41
CA PRO A 27 11.06 7.95 -7.30
C PRO A 27 10.16 8.78 -8.22
N CYS A 28 9.79 9.99 -7.78
CA CYS A 28 8.95 10.93 -8.52
C CYS A 28 9.38 11.11 -9.98
N ARG A 29 10.68 11.32 -10.23
CA ARG A 29 11.23 11.50 -11.59
C ARG A 29 11.01 10.28 -12.48
N THR A 30 11.11 9.07 -11.92
CA THR A 30 10.90 7.82 -12.66
C THR A 30 9.44 7.67 -13.05
N LEU A 31 8.52 7.90 -12.11
CA LEU A 31 7.08 7.81 -12.38
C LEU A 31 6.61 8.92 -13.34
N ALA A 32 7.14 10.14 -13.21
CA ALA A 32 6.85 11.24 -14.11
C ALA A 32 7.29 10.94 -15.55
N ARG A 33 8.54 10.51 -15.73
CA ARG A 33 9.08 10.10 -17.04
C ARG A 33 8.21 9.01 -17.68
N ARG A 34 7.86 7.96 -16.92
CA ARG A 34 7.01 6.88 -17.46
C ARG A 34 5.65 7.39 -17.91
N LYS A 35 5.02 8.26 -17.12
CA LYS A 35 3.73 8.85 -17.46
C LYS A 35 3.81 9.74 -18.71
N GLU A 36 4.85 10.56 -18.83
CA GLU A 36 5.10 11.40 -20.02
C GLU A 36 5.30 10.58 -21.29
N HIS A 37 6.01 9.46 -21.20
CA HIS A 37 6.29 8.57 -22.33
C HIS A 37 5.22 7.50 -22.58
N ALA A 38 4.12 7.49 -21.82
CA ALA A 38 3.11 6.43 -21.82
C ALA A 38 3.70 5.01 -21.65
N GLU A 39 4.82 4.90 -20.93
CA GLU A 39 5.45 3.63 -20.60
C GLU A 39 4.71 2.97 -19.42
N PRO A 40 4.49 1.65 -19.45
CA PRO A 40 3.97 0.95 -18.29
C PRO A 40 4.97 0.96 -17.13
N LEU A 41 4.49 0.64 -15.94
CA LEU A 41 5.34 0.31 -14.81
C LEU A 41 6.18 -0.93 -15.15
N SER A 42 7.44 -0.93 -14.71
CA SER A 42 8.25 -2.14 -14.73
C SER A 42 7.60 -3.24 -13.88
N PRO A 43 7.99 -4.52 -14.06
CA PRO A 43 7.46 -5.60 -13.24
C PRO A 43 7.61 -5.34 -11.73
N ALA A 44 8.78 -4.87 -11.28
CA ALA A 44 9.00 -4.58 -9.86
C ALA A 44 8.14 -3.41 -9.34
N GLU A 45 7.96 -2.34 -10.13
CA GLU A 45 7.07 -1.23 -9.75
C GLU A 45 5.61 -1.68 -9.74
N SER A 46 5.22 -2.53 -10.69
CA SER A 46 3.89 -3.14 -10.78
C SER A 46 3.58 -3.97 -9.53
N ASP A 47 4.52 -4.82 -9.12
CA ASP A 47 4.35 -5.67 -7.93
C ASP A 47 4.16 -4.83 -6.66
N ARG A 48 4.93 -3.74 -6.52
CA ARG A 48 4.78 -2.81 -5.38
C ARG A 48 3.46 -2.06 -5.41
N ALA A 49 3.01 -1.62 -6.58
CA ALA A 49 1.70 -0.96 -6.73
C ALA A 49 0.53 -1.91 -6.40
N LEU A 50 0.58 -3.14 -6.89
CA LEU A 50 -0.42 -4.17 -6.61
C LEU A 50 -0.45 -4.58 -5.14
N ARG A 51 0.72 -4.62 -4.48
CA ARG A 51 0.81 -4.85 -3.03
C ARG A 51 0.10 -3.76 -2.24
N LEU A 52 0.31 -2.49 -2.57
CA LEU A 52 -0.36 -1.37 -1.92
C LEU A 52 -1.88 -1.44 -2.08
N GLU A 53 -2.34 -1.72 -3.31
CA GLU A 53 -3.77 -1.88 -3.62
C GLU A 53 -4.39 -3.02 -2.80
N ARG A 54 -3.77 -4.21 -2.81
CA ARG A 54 -4.24 -5.38 -2.05
C ARG A 54 -4.39 -5.09 -0.56
N ILE A 55 -3.42 -4.40 0.04
CA ILE A 55 -3.45 -4.09 1.47
C ILE A 55 -4.50 -3.02 1.79
N ALA A 56 -4.64 -2.00 0.95
CA ALA A 56 -5.67 -0.97 1.12
C ALA A 56 -7.08 -1.57 1.04
N GLU A 57 -7.35 -2.41 0.04
CA GLU A 57 -8.63 -3.11 -0.11
C GLU A 57 -8.94 -4.03 1.07
N GLN A 58 -7.93 -4.76 1.56
CA GLN A 58 -8.10 -5.61 2.73
C GLN A 58 -8.40 -4.78 3.97
N ALA A 59 -7.67 -3.68 4.20
CA ALA A 59 -7.92 -2.80 5.33
C ALA A 59 -9.34 -2.20 5.27
N ASP A 60 -9.76 -1.71 4.11
CA ASP A 60 -11.11 -1.17 3.91
C ASP A 60 -12.19 -2.21 4.21
N ARG A 61 -11.97 -3.48 3.81
CA ARG A 61 -12.86 -4.61 4.13
C ARG A 61 -12.96 -4.86 5.63
N VAL A 62 -11.80 -4.99 6.30
CA VAL A 62 -11.73 -5.31 7.74
C VAL A 62 -12.34 -4.20 8.59
N PHE A 63 -12.08 -2.94 8.26
CA PHE A 63 -12.60 -1.81 9.04
C PHE A 63 -14.00 -1.36 8.62
N GLY A 64 -14.47 -1.75 7.44
CA GLY A 64 -15.74 -1.33 6.85
C GLY A 64 -15.85 0.20 6.63
N ASN A 65 -14.73 0.92 6.77
CA ASN A 65 -14.68 2.37 6.70
C ASN A 65 -13.29 2.81 6.24
N HIS A 66 -13.25 3.51 5.12
CA HIS A 66 -12.03 3.94 4.47
C HIS A 66 -11.16 4.85 5.36
N GLU A 67 -11.75 5.82 6.05
CA GLU A 67 -10.99 6.72 6.93
C GLU A 67 -10.35 5.98 8.10
N LYS A 68 -11.04 4.98 8.66
CA LYS A 68 -10.48 4.13 9.72
C LYS A 68 -9.31 3.29 9.21
N ALA A 69 -9.46 2.69 8.03
CA ALA A 69 -8.38 1.93 7.39
C ALA A 69 -7.15 2.80 7.12
N GLN A 70 -7.34 3.98 6.53
CA GLN A 70 -6.27 4.94 6.25
C GLN A 70 -5.57 5.44 7.51
N ARG A 71 -6.31 5.62 8.61
CA ARG A 71 -5.74 5.96 9.91
C ARG A 71 -4.91 4.80 10.46
N TRP A 72 -5.47 3.59 10.45
CA TRP A 72 -4.79 2.40 10.95
C TRP A 72 -3.48 2.13 10.21
N LEU A 73 -3.46 2.27 8.88
CA LEU A 73 -2.27 2.10 8.05
C LEU A 73 -1.09 3.01 8.45
N ARG A 74 -1.36 4.13 9.14
CA ARG A 74 -0.38 5.14 9.53
C ARG A 74 -0.18 5.25 11.04
N SER A 75 -0.89 4.44 11.81
CA SER A 75 -0.72 4.36 13.27
C SER A 75 0.41 3.39 13.61
N GLU A 76 1.09 3.63 14.72
CA GLU A 76 1.99 2.64 15.32
C GLU A 76 1.17 1.49 15.89
N ILE A 77 1.50 0.26 15.49
CA ILE A 77 0.77 -0.95 15.89
C ILE A 77 1.69 -1.82 16.75
N ILE A 78 1.30 -2.04 18.00
CA ILE A 78 2.09 -2.82 18.97
C ILE A 78 2.34 -4.24 18.48
N ALA A 79 1.35 -4.89 17.86
CA ALA A 79 1.49 -6.22 17.29
C ALA A 79 2.46 -6.28 16.09
N LEU A 80 2.82 -5.14 15.51
CA LEU A 80 3.83 -4.98 14.46
C LEU A 80 5.14 -4.40 15.01
N ASP A 81 5.49 -4.72 16.26
CA ASP A 81 6.66 -4.18 16.97
C ASP A 81 6.68 -2.64 17.05
N GLY A 82 5.50 -2.01 17.07
CA GLY A 82 5.33 -0.56 17.07
C GLY A 82 5.52 0.10 15.70
N ALA A 83 5.72 -0.68 14.63
CA ALA A 83 5.83 -0.14 13.28
C ALA A 83 4.48 0.40 12.77
N ARG A 84 4.56 1.34 11.83
CA ARG A 84 3.38 1.76 11.05
C ARG A 84 3.21 0.79 9.88
N PRO A 85 2.00 0.26 9.62
CA PRO A 85 1.78 -0.69 8.54
C PRO A 85 2.31 -0.20 7.18
N ILE A 86 2.11 1.08 6.86
CA ILE A 86 2.57 1.72 5.62
C ILE A 86 4.09 1.58 5.39
N ASP A 87 4.90 1.64 6.46
CA ASP A 87 6.36 1.56 6.36
C ASP A 87 6.82 0.13 6.05
N LEU A 88 6.03 -0.88 6.44
CA LEU A 88 6.31 -2.28 6.17
C LEU A 88 6.00 -2.68 4.72
N LEU A 89 5.22 -1.87 3.99
CA LEU A 89 4.77 -2.20 2.62
C LEU A 89 5.89 -2.06 1.56
N GLU A 90 7.06 -1.55 1.93
CA GLU A 90 8.24 -1.49 1.05
C GLU A 90 8.70 -2.90 0.61
N THR A 91 8.43 -3.92 1.43
CA THR A 91 8.82 -5.31 1.16
C THR A 91 7.61 -6.24 1.10
N GLU A 92 7.74 -7.36 0.40
CA GLU A 92 6.67 -8.37 0.37
C GLU A 92 6.47 -9.01 1.75
N THR A 93 7.57 -9.27 2.45
CA THR A 93 7.55 -9.82 3.81
C THR A 93 6.81 -8.90 4.77
N GLY A 94 7.12 -7.59 4.77
CA GLY A 94 6.42 -6.64 5.63
C GLY A 94 4.94 -6.53 5.30
N ALA A 95 4.57 -6.52 4.02
CA ALA A 95 3.15 -6.56 3.63
C ALA A 95 2.44 -7.85 4.02
N HIS A 96 3.12 -9.00 4.03
CA HIS A 96 2.55 -10.24 4.54
C HIS A 96 2.23 -10.12 6.03
N VAL A 97 3.14 -9.59 6.84
CA VAL A 97 2.89 -9.38 8.28
C VAL A 97 1.70 -8.42 8.50
N VAL A 98 1.63 -7.32 7.76
CA VAL A 98 0.48 -6.39 7.82
C VAL A 98 -0.82 -7.09 7.44
N PHE A 99 -0.80 -7.93 6.41
CA PHE A 99 -1.97 -8.68 5.98
C PHE A 99 -2.44 -9.66 7.07
N GLU A 100 -1.53 -10.40 7.69
CA GLU A 100 -1.86 -11.32 8.78
C GLU A 100 -2.49 -10.58 9.97
N GLU A 101 -1.96 -9.41 10.35
CA GLU A 101 -2.57 -8.60 11.40
C GLU A 101 -3.97 -8.09 11.03
N LEU A 102 -4.20 -7.71 9.77
CA LEU A 102 -5.55 -7.38 9.29
C LEU A 102 -6.51 -8.58 9.41
N ILE A 103 -6.07 -9.79 9.09
CA ILE A 103 -6.88 -11.02 9.25
C ILE A 103 -7.18 -11.29 10.74
N ARG A 104 -6.21 -11.08 11.63
CA ARG A 104 -6.44 -11.23 13.07
C ARG A 104 -7.50 -10.26 13.59
N ILE A 105 -7.44 -9.00 13.15
CA ILE A 105 -8.44 -7.97 13.47
C ILE A 105 -9.83 -8.39 12.97
N ASP A 106 -9.93 -8.90 11.74
CA ASP A 106 -11.20 -9.37 11.14
C ASP A 106 -11.86 -10.48 11.97
N HIS A 107 -11.05 -11.39 12.51
CA HIS A 107 -11.51 -12.46 13.38
C HIS A 107 -11.76 -12.03 14.84
N GLY A 108 -11.64 -10.74 15.16
CA GLY A 108 -11.84 -10.21 16.51
C GLY A 108 -10.73 -10.59 17.50
N MET A 109 -9.57 -11.01 16.99
CA MET A 109 -8.41 -11.33 17.82
C MET A 109 -7.58 -10.06 18.03
N PHE A 110 -7.67 -9.50 19.24
CA PHE A 110 -6.79 -8.41 19.68
C PHE A 110 -5.60 -9.02 20.42
N ALA A 111 -4.37 -8.59 20.10
CA ALA A 111 -3.16 -8.91 20.83
C ALA A 111 -2.85 -7.82 21.86
#